data_AF-A0A4P5SEU9-F1
#
_entry.id   AF-A0A4P5SEU9-F1
#
_cell.length_a   1.000
_cell.length_b   1.000
_cell.length_c   1.000
_cell.angle_alpha   90.00
_cell.angle_beta   90.00
_cell.angle_gamma   90.00
#
_symmetry.space_group_name_H-M   'P 1'
#
loop_
_entity.id
_entity.type
_entity.pdbx_description
1 polymer ?
#
loop_
_entity_poly.entity_id
_entity_poly.type
_entity_poly.pdbx_seq_one_letter_code
_entity_poly.pdbx_strand_id
1 'polypeptide(L)'
;MGARFDCYFAPVDQSPAAPAGASVVTHYQLAPGTHEAFARAQGEISLALAGSPLYSGSEMHNDPSGDQQTVVRRFSNAQAAKTWLASPDREAFESGLAQMCSVKPITNILLPVLGVDAVGVTSVITTRVKAGQDSWFAEWQGRIGAAQQQFPGYVGQRVQAPIPGVNADWVAIIAFDTSEHLRAWTDSPERKALVSESAPYIERYDVRTANSAFESWFARSERGAKPPPAWKLSSIVLLVLYPIVMIEIFTLNKLTFDLHFEAAVAVFIGNLVSVAVTGFLLIPWASRALNWWLVPPEAAATKRTALGAALMVGLYAVCILIFALLTTWDPALMSQ
;
A
#
# COMPACT_ATOMS: atom_id res chain seq x y z
N MET A 1 -16.30 9.51 -42.93
CA MET A 1 -15.21 8.52 -42.91
C MET A 1 -14.96 8.21 -41.44
N GLY A 2 -15.59 7.16 -40.93
CA GLY A 2 -15.72 6.89 -39.49
C GLY A 2 -14.54 6.09 -38.95
N ALA A 3 -13.86 6.63 -37.94
CA ALA A 3 -12.92 5.88 -37.12
C ALA A 3 -13.70 5.28 -35.94
N ARG A 4 -13.92 3.96 -35.98
CA ARG A 4 -14.29 3.18 -34.80
C ARG A 4 -13.09 3.18 -33.88
N PHE A 5 -13.23 3.78 -32.69
CA PHE A 5 -12.25 3.71 -31.63
C PHE A 5 -12.69 2.62 -30.67
N ASP A 6 -12.05 1.45 -30.79
CA ASP A 6 -12.27 0.32 -29.91
C ASP A 6 -11.73 0.66 -28.52
N CYS A 7 -12.63 1.05 -27.60
CA CYS A 7 -12.38 0.84 -26.18
C CYS A 7 -12.22 -0.66 -26.00
N TYR A 8 -11.01 -1.14 -25.75
CA TYR A 8 -10.73 -2.57 -25.60
C TYR A 8 -11.38 -3.11 -24.32
N PHE A 9 -12.68 -3.40 -24.40
CA PHE A 9 -13.32 -4.41 -23.57
C PHE A 9 -12.70 -5.73 -24.00
N ALA A 10 -11.67 -6.19 -23.29
CA ALA A 10 -11.17 -7.53 -23.53
C ALA A 10 -12.34 -8.51 -23.34
N PRO A 11 -12.74 -9.27 -24.37
CA PRO A 11 -13.64 -10.40 -24.16
C PRO A 11 -12.96 -11.33 -23.16
N VAL A 12 -13.75 -12.01 -22.32
CA VAL A 12 -13.25 -13.13 -21.53
C VAL A 12 -12.86 -14.22 -22.52
N ASP A 13 -11.62 -14.17 -22.99
CA ASP A 13 -11.06 -15.16 -23.90
C ASP A 13 -10.92 -16.49 -23.14
N GLN A 14 -11.57 -17.52 -23.66
CA GLN A 14 -11.55 -18.89 -23.15
C GLN A 14 -10.33 -19.65 -23.70
N SER A 15 -9.14 -19.05 -23.64
CA SER A 15 -7.88 -19.71 -23.97
C SER A 15 -6.96 -19.77 -22.74
N PRO A 16 -6.18 -20.85 -22.55
CA PRO A 16 -5.42 -21.10 -21.33
C PRO A 16 -4.18 -20.21 -21.29
N ALA A 17 -4.36 -18.93 -20.93
CA ALA A 17 -3.28 -17.99 -20.73
C ALA A 17 -2.50 -18.30 -19.45
N ALA A 18 -1.17 -18.19 -19.53
CA ALA A 18 -0.22 -18.34 -18.43
C ALA A 18 -0.66 -17.56 -17.16
N PRO A 19 -0.27 -18.00 -15.94
CA PRO A 19 -0.85 -17.50 -14.69
C PRO A 19 -0.37 -16.08 -14.38
N ALA A 20 -1.03 -15.09 -14.97
CA ALA A 20 -1.05 -13.74 -14.43
C ALA A 20 -1.79 -13.84 -13.08
N GLY A 21 -1.18 -13.34 -12.00
CA GLY A 21 -1.76 -13.32 -10.64
C GLY A 21 -3.19 -12.76 -10.55
N ALA A 22 -3.73 -12.61 -9.36
CA ALA A 22 -4.96 -11.83 -9.14
C ALA A 22 -4.92 -11.26 -7.73
N SER A 23 -5.57 -10.13 -7.49
CA SER A 23 -5.65 -9.51 -6.17
C SER A 23 -7.09 -9.20 -5.85
N VAL A 24 -7.63 -9.76 -4.77
CA VAL A 24 -8.95 -9.43 -4.27
C VAL A 24 -8.83 -8.35 -3.21
N VAL A 25 -9.37 -7.18 -3.49
CA VAL A 25 -9.36 -6.02 -2.58
C VAL A 25 -10.72 -5.90 -1.92
N THR A 26 -10.78 -6.00 -0.60
CA THR A 26 -11.99 -5.81 0.19
C THR A 26 -11.87 -4.62 1.12
N HIS A 27 -12.81 -3.69 1.04
CA HIS A 27 -12.95 -2.58 1.96
C HIS A 27 -13.97 -2.91 3.03
N TYR A 28 -13.58 -2.70 4.29
CA TYR A 28 -14.38 -2.92 5.48
C TYR A 28 -14.57 -1.60 6.21
N GLN A 29 -15.77 -1.32 6.66
CA GLN A 29 -16.04 -0.24 7.59
C GLN A 29 -16.40 -0.86 8.93
N LEU A 30 -15.56 -0.64 9.94
CA LEU A 30 -15.67 -1.31 11.23
C LEU A 30 -16.63 -0.55 12.14
N ALA A 31 -17.33 -1.29 13.00
CA ALA A 31 -18.03 -0.69 14.12
C ALA A 31 -17.00 -0.27 15.21
N PRO A 32 -17.30 0.75 16.02
CA PRO A 32 -16.41 1.16 17.09
C PRO A 32 -16.10 0.00 18.05
N GLY A 33 -14.81 -0.24 18.34
CA GLY A 33 -14.37 -1.27 19.28
C GLY A 33 -14.23 -2.69 18.72
N THR A 34 -14.44 -2.89 17.41
CA THR A 34 -14.30 -4.23 16.78
C THR A 34 -12.93 -4.48 16.14
N HIS A 35 -12.01 -3.51 16.21
CA HIS A 35 -10.70 -3.55 15.54
C HIS A 35 -9.83 -4.76 15.89
N GLU A 36 -9.73 -5.12 17.17
CA GLU A 36 -8.93 -6.28 17.61
C GLU A 36 -9.54 -7.61 17.16
N ALA A 37 -10.87 -7.74 17.28
CA ALA A 37 -11.60 -8.91 16.84
C ALA A 37 -11.51 -9.08 15.31
N PHE A 38 -11.60 -7.98 14.57
CA PHE A 38 -11.41 -7.95 13.13
C PHE A 38 -10.00 -8.36 12.73
N ALA A 39 -8.96 -7.81 13.38
CA ALA A 39 -7.57 -8.17 13.12
C ALA A 39 -7.30 -9.66 13.39
N ARG A 40 -7.86 -10.22 14.47
CA ARG A 40 -7.78 -11.66 14.76
C ARG A 40 -8.44 -12.50 13.67
N ALA A 41 -9.68 -12.18 13.30
CA ALA A 41 -10.40 -12.91 12.25
C ALA A 41 -9.64 -12.87 10.91
N GLN A 42 -9.05 -11.72 10.58
CA GLN A 42 -8.23 -11.57 9.37
C GLN A 42 -6.96 -12.42 9.43
N GLY A 43 -6.32 -12.53 10.60
CA GLY A 43 -5.20 -13.43 10.82
C GLY A 43 -5.57 -14.91 10.61
N GLU A 44 -6.72 -15.34 11.14
CA GLU A 44 -7.22 -16.71 11.01
C GLU A 44 -7.47 -17.11 9.55
N ILE A 45 -8.18 -16.27 8.77
CA ILE A 45 -8.41 -16.55 7.35
C ILE A 45 -7.12 -16.49 6.54
N SER A 46 -6.19 -15.60 6.87
CA SER A 46 -4.89 -15.55 6.18
C SER A 46 -4.04 -16.79 6.44
N LEU A 47 -4.09 -17.36 7.66
CA LEU A 47 -3.46 -18.64 7.98
C LEU A 47 -4.13 -19.82 7.25
N ALA A 48 -5.47 -19.84 7.19
CA ALA A 48 -6.20 -20.85 6.43
C ALA A 48 -5.86 -20.80 4.93
N LEU A 49 -5.70 -19.59 4.37
CA LEU A 49 -5.32 -19.38 2.97
C LEU A 49 -3.84 -19.66 2.69
N ALA A 50 -2.95 -19.53 3.68
CA ALA A 50 -1.52 -19.82 3.51
C ALA A 50 -1.23 -21.28 3.14
N GLY A 51 -2.16 -22.20 3.44
CA GLY A 51 -2.08 -23.60 3.00
C GLY A 51 -2.42 -23.84 1.53
N SER A 52 -2.96 -22.84 0.81
CA SER A 52 -3.34 -22.96 -0.59
C SER A 52 -2.18 -22.59 -1.52
N PRO A 53 -1.77 -23.47 -2.46
CA PRO A 53 -0.73 -23.15 -3.45
C PRO A 53 -1.15 -22.05 -4.44
N LEU A 54 -2.43 -21.67 -4.41
CA LEU A 54 -2.99 -20.63 -5.25
C LEU A 54 -3.06 -19.26 -4.58
N TYR A 55 -2.63 -19.15 -3.32
CA TYR A 55 -2.59 -17.91 -2.55
C TYR A 55 -1.15 -17.40 -2.42
N SER A 56 -0.96 -16.09 -2.61
CA SER A 56 0.36 -15.46 -2.64
C SER A 56 0.60 -14.49 -1.49
N GLY A 57 -0.45 -14.13 -0.72
CA GLY A 57 -0.31 -13.29 0.48
C GLY A 57 -1.42 -12.26 0.64
N SER A 58 -1.49 -11.61 1.80
CA SER A 58 -2.46 -10.56 2.10
C SER A 58 -1.79 -9.32 2.68
N GLU A 59 -2.32 -8.16 2.34
CA GLU A 59 -1.97 -6.88 2.95
C GLU A 59 -3.21 -6.23 3.54
N MET A 60 -3.05 -5.55 4.66
CA MET A 60 -4.11 -4.80 5.33
C MET A 60 -3.66 -3.35 5.49
N HIS A 61 -4.52 -2.44 5.04
CA HIS A 61 -4.29 -1.00 5.07
C HIS A 61 -5.37 -0.36 5.92
N ASN A 62 -4.95 0.41 6.93
CA ASN A 62 -5.86 1.13 7.81
C ASN A 62 -5.98 2.57 7.36
N ASP A 63 -7.21 3.07 7.32
CA ASP A 63 -7.48 4.50 7.14
C ASP A 63 -7.02 5.29 8.38
N PRO A 64 -6.61 6.58 8.25
CA PRO A 64 -6.17 7.39 9.38
C PRO A 64 -7.21 7.60 10.48
N SER A 65 -8.52 7.46 10.18
CA SER A 65 -9.56 7.47 11.22
C SER A 65 -9.62 6.16 12.01
N GLY A 66 -9.04 5.08 11.50
CA GLY A 66 -9.12 3.73 12.04
C GLY A 66 -10.42 3.00 11.70
N ASP A 67 -11.46 3.69 11.27
CA ASP A 67 -12.80 3.11 11.07
C ASP A 67 -12.97 2.37 9.75
N GLN A 68 -12.01 2.52 8.83
CA GLN A 68 -12.00 1.83 7.56
C GLN A 68 -10.73 1.01 7.41
N GLN A 69 -10.89 -0.24 6.97
CA GLN A 69 -9.78 -1.14 6.68
C GLN A 69 -9.90 -1.70 5.27
N THR A 70 -8.79 -1.75 4.55
CA THR A 70 -8.71 -2.31 3.19
C THR A 70 -7.81 -3.52 3.21
N VAL A 71 -8.33 -4.68 2.85
CA VAL A 71 -7.57 -5.93 2.79
C VAL A 71 -7.38 -6.34 1.34
N VAL A 72 -6.14 -6.47 0.91
CA VAL A 72 -5.75 -6.96 -0.42
C VAL A 72 -5.28 -8.40 -0.27
N ARG A 73 -5.85 -9.35 -1.02
CA ARG A 73 -5.45 -10.76 -1.03
C ARG A 73 -4.97 -11.16 -2.41
N ARG A 74 -3.73 -11.62 -2.52
CA ARG A 74 -3.10 -12.01 -3.78
C ARG A 74 -3.25 -13.50 -4.02
N PHE A 75 -3.56 -13.85 -5.26
CA PHE A 75 -3.74 -15.20 -5.76
C PHE A 75 -2.85 -15.40 -6.99
N SER A 76 -2.53 -16.66 -7.28
CA SER A 76 -1.69 -17.05 -8.41
C SER A 76 -2.35 -16.80 -9.77
N ASN A 77 -3.68 -16.73 -9.82
CA ASN A 77 -4.42 -16.37 -11.03
C ASN A 77 -5.87 -15.92 -10.76
N ALA A 78 -6.51 -15.37 -11.80
CA ALA A 78 -7.91 -14.94 -11.80
C ALA A 78 -8.88 -16.03 -11.34
N GLN A 79 -8.63 -17.28 -11.75
CA GLN A 79 -9.50 -18.40 -11.44
C GLN A 79 -9.42 -18.78 -9.96
N ALA A 80 -8.22 -18.76 -9.38
CA ALA A 80 -8.01 -18.95 -7.96
C ALA A 80 -8.75 -17.89 -7.12
N ALA A 81 -8.66 -16.62 -7.51
CA ALA A 81 -9.40 -15.54 -6.86
C ALA A 81 -10.92 -15.74 -6.93
N LYS A 82 -11.45 -16.16 -8.10
CA LYS A 82 -12.88 -16.47 -8.27
C LYS A 82 -13.32 -17.68 -7.45
N THR A 83 -12.54 -18.76 -7.45
CA THR A 83 -12.81 -19.96 -6.66
C THR A 83 -12.85 -19.64 -5.17
N TRP A 84 -11.91 -18.82 -4.68
CA TRP A 84 -11.93 -18.37 -3.30
C TRP A 84 -13.13 -17.48 -2.99
N LEU A 85 -13.50 -16.55 -3.89
CA LEU A 85 -14.68 -15.71 -3.69
C LEU A 85 -15.99 -16.50 -3.64
N ALA A 86 -16.03 -17.65 -4.29
CA ALA A 86 -17.17 -18.56 -4.23
C ALA A 86 -17.02 -19.62 -3.12
N SER A 87 -15.97 -19.56 -2.28
CA SER A 87 -15.71 -20.63 -1.32
C SER A 87 -16.59 -20.52 -0.06
N PRO A 88 -16.97 -21.67 0.53
CA PRO A 88 -17.68 -21.70 1.81
C PRO A 88 -16.87 -21.04 2.94
N ASP A 89 -15.54 -21.13 2.88
CA ASP A 89 -14.65 -20.53 3.86
C ASP A 89 -14.75 -19.00 3.85
N ARG A 90 -14.86 -18.39 2.66
CA ARG A 90 -15.07 -16.94 2.52
C ARG A 90 -16.46 -16.54 3.02
N GLU A 91 -17.48 -17.34 2.73
CA GLU A 91 -18.85 -17.09 3.20
C GLU A 91 -18.98 -17.19 4.72
N ALA A 92 -18.35 -18.20 5.34
CA ALA A 92 -18.28 -18.36 6.79
C ALA A 92 -17.55 -17.17 7.44
N PHE A 93 -16.45 -16.73 6.82
CA PHE A 93 -15.70 -15.56 7.26
C PHE A 93 -16.51 -14.26 7.18
N GLU A 94 -17.17 -13.99 6.05
CA GLU A 94 -18.02 -12.80 5.90
C GLU A 94 -19.20 -12.80 6.87
N SER A 95 -19.76 -13.98 7.13
CA SER A 95 -20.83 -14.14 8.12
C SER A 95 -20.36 -13.80 9.53
N GLY A 96 -19.13 -14.19 9.90
CA GLY A 96 -18.50 -13.80 11.17
C GLY A 96 -18.21 -12.30 11.27
N LEU A 97 -17.89 -11.66 10.14
CA LEU A 97 -17.59 -10.23 10.08
C LEU A 97 -18.84 -9.33 10.01
N ALA A 98 -20.01 -9.87 9.68
CA ALA A 98 -21.24 -9.10 9.51
C ALA A 98 -21.64 -8.33 10.78
N GLN A 99 -21.32 -8.86 11.97
CA GLN A 99 -21.59 -8.17 13.25
C GLN A 99 -20.50 -7.14 13.61
N MET A 100 -19.35 -7.19 12.95
CA MET A 100 -18.20 -6.31 13.21
C MET A 100 -18.12 -5.13 12.25
N CYS A 101 -18.83 -5.19 11.13
CA CYS A 101 -18.84 -4.16 10.10
C CYS A 101 -20.11 -3.32 10.18
N SER A 102 -19.95 -1.99 10.14
CA SER A 102 -21.08 -1.05 10.11
C SER A 102 -21.76 -0.98 8.73
N VAL A 103 -21.06 -1.41 7.67
CA VAL A 103 -21.57 -1.51 6.30
C VAL A 103 -21.09 -2.80 5.66
N LYS A 104 -21.87 -3.37 4.73
CA LYS A 104 -21.45 -4.55 3.97
C LYS A 104 -20.10 -4.27 3.26
N PRO A 105 -19.08 -5.13 3.43
CA PRO A 105 -17.77 -4.93 2.82
C PRO A 105 -17.84 -4.92 1.30
N ILE A 106 -17.03 -4.08 0.65
CA ILE A 106 -16.97 -3.96 -0.81
C ILE A 106 -15.77 -4.76 -1.30
N THR A 107 -16.00 -5.81 -2.10
CA THR A 107 -14.93 -6.70 -2.60
C THR A 107 -14.75 -6.58 -4.11
N ASN A 108 -13.50 -6.42 -4.57
CA ASN A 108 -13.09 -6.22 -5.95
C ASN A 108 -12.00 -7.20 -6.37
N ILE A 109 -12.00 -7.71 -7.62
CA ILE A 109 -10.91 -8.52 -8.17
C ILE A 109 -10.09 -7.69 -9.14
N LEU A 110 -8.81 -7.53 -8.85
CA LEU A 110 -7.81 -6.91 -9.71
C LEU A 110 -6.98 -8.00 -10.39
N LEU A 111 -6.72 -7.88 -11.68
CA LEU A 111 -5.80 -8.75 -12.40
C LEU A 111 -4.50 -7.97 -12.68
N PRO A 112 -3.31 -8.56 -12.47
CA PRO A 112 -2.06 -7.97 -12.86
C PRO A 112 -2.04 -7.86 -14.39
N VAL A 113 -1.52 -6.75 -14.85
CA VAL A 113 -1.29 -6.48 -16.25
C VAL A 113 0.16 -6.83 -16.53
N LEU A 114 0.42 -7.71 -17.51
CA LEU A 114 1.77 -7.85 -18.06
C LEU A 114 2.22 -6.48 -18.57
N GLY A 115 3.31 -5.94 -18.02
CA GLY A 115 3.89 -4.66 -18.43
C GLY A 115 3.62 -3.47 -17.49
N VAL A 116 2.94 -3.67 -16.36
CA VAL A 116 2.99 -2.72 -15.24
C VAL A 116 3.88 -3.33 -14.15
N ASP A 117 5.17 -3.45 -14.46
CA ASP A 117 6.16 -3.72 -13.44
C ASP A 117 6.24 -2.47 -12.55
N ALA A 118 6.08 -2.67 -11.24
CA ALA A 118 5.83 -1.63 -10.24
C ALA A 118 6.94 -0.57 -10.13
N VAL A 119 6.95 0.39 -11.06
CA VAL A 119 7.75 1.60 -11.00
C VAL A 119 6.81 2.78 -11.27
N GLY A 120 6.15 3.28 -10.23
CA GLY A 120 5.26 4.43 -10.35
C GLY A 120 4.30 4.64 -9.18
N VAL A 121 3.52 5.73 -9.26
CA VAL A 121 2.47 6.09 -8.29
C VAL A 121 1.11 5.74 -8.88
N THR A 122 0.24 5.11 -8.09
CA THR A 122 -1.09 4.68 -8.54
C THR A 122 -2.20 5.41 -7.80
N SER A 123 -3.27 5.74 -8.51
CA SER A 123 -4.50 6.28 -7.94
C SER A 123 -5.66 5.35 -8.24
N VAL A 124 -6.37 4.95 -7.19
CA VAL A 124 -7.61 4.17 -7.26
C VAL A 124 -8.78 5.13 -7.08
N ILE A 125 -9.76 5.04 -7.96
CA ILE A 125 -10.93 5.89 -8.02
C ILE A 125 -12.16 4.97 -7.97
N THR A 126 -12.99 5.13 -6.95
CA THR A 126 -14.22 4.37 -6.79
C THR A 126 -15.39 5.30 -6.99
N THR A 127 -16.30 4.95 -7.90
CA THR A 127 -17.44 5.79 -8.27
C THR A 127 -18.74 5.01 -8.21
N ARG A 128 -19.69 5.45 -7.38
CA ARG A 128 -21.08 4.98 -7.43
C ARG A 128 -21.87 5.83 -8.38
N VAL A 129 -22.40 5.22 -9.42
CA VAL A 129 -23.21 5.88 -10.44
C VAL A 129 -24.69 5.77 -10.06
N LYS A 130 -25.47 6.81 -10.36
CA LYS A 130 -26.93 6.79 -10.14
C LYS A 130 -27.56 5.69 -10.98
N ALA A 131 -28.59 5.04 -10.43
CA ALA A 131 -29.30 3.97 -11.13
C ALA A 131 -29.74 4.39 -12.55
N GLY A 132 -29.39 3.56 -13.55
CA GLY A 132 -29.73 3.79 -14.95
C GLY A 132 -28.77 4.73 -15.70
N GLN A 133 -27.69 5.21 -15.07
CA GLN A 133 -26.69 6.09 -15.70
C GLN A 133 -25.38 5.37 -16.06
N ASP A 134 -25.31 4.04 -15.93
CA ASP A 134 -24.10 3.26 -16.19
C ASP A 134 -23.59 3.38 -17.63
N SER A 135 -24.48 3.47 -18.62
CA SER A 135 -24.10 3.67 -20.03
C SER A 135 -23.44 5.03 -20.25
N TRP A 136 -24.04 6.09 -19.71
CA TRP A 136 -23.47 7.44 -19.74
C TRP A 136 -22.11 7.47 -19.04
N PHE A 137 -21.99 6.83 -17.88
CA PHE A 137 -20.75 6.80 -17.13
C PHE A 137 -19.66 6.00 -17.83
N ALA A 138 -20.00 4.93 -18.55
CA ALA A 138 -19.06 4.18 -19.39
C ALA A 138 -18.47 5.06 -20.50
N GLU A 139 -19.31 5.85 -21.18
CA GLU A 139 -18.87 6.79 -22.21
C GLU A 139 -18.03 7.93 -21.63
N TRP A 140 -18.44 8.47 -20.49
CA TRP A 140 -17.65 9.45 -19.74
C TRP A 140 -16.28 8.87 -19.33
N GLN A 141 -16.22 7.62 -18.87
CA GLN A 141 -14.97 6.95 -18.53
C GLN A 141 -14.04 6.80 -19.74
N GLY A 142 -14.59 6.54 -20.92
CA GLY A 142 -13.80 6.54 -22.16
C GLY A 142 -13.16 7.91 -22.44
N ARG A 143 -13.90 9.00 -22.24
CA ARG A 143 -13.42 10.37 -22.48
C ARG A 143 -12.31 10.81 -21.51
N ILE A 144 -12.51 10.60 -20.20
CA ILE A 144 -11.48 10.92 -19.21
C ILE A 144 -10.27 10.01 -19.36
N GLY A 145 -10.47 8.74 -19.73
CA GLY A 145 -9.39 7.82 -20.04
C GLY A 145 -8.55 8.25 -21.24
N ALA A 146 -9.17 8.79 -22.30
CA ALA A 146 -8.47 9.33 -23.45
C ALA A 146 -7.65 10.59 -23.10
N ALA A 147 -8.19 11.47 -22.25
CA ALA A 147 -7.46 12.64 -21.77
C ALA A 147 -6.24 12.25 -20.91
N GLN A 148 -6.38 11.23 -20.06
CA GLN A 148 -5.29 10.72 -19.23
C GLN A 148 -4.11 10.19 -20.04
N GLN A 149 -4.39 9.49 -21.13
CA GLN A 149 -3.35 8.93 -22.01
C GLN A 149 -2.46 9.98 -22.67
N GLN A 150 -2.94 11.23 -22.77
CA GLN A 150 -2.18 12.33 -23.35
C GLN A 150 -1.30 13.07 -22.33
N PHE A 151 -1.46 12.78 -21.03
CA PHE A 151 -0.67 13.45 -19.99
C PHE A 151 0.74 12.86 -19.86
N PRO A 152 1.76 13.70 -19.64
CA PRO A 152 3.12 13.23 -19.39
C PRO A 152 3.18 12.23 -18.23
N GLY A 153 4.00 11.18 -18.39
CA GLY A 153 4.20 10.16 -17.37
C GLY A 153 3.07 9.16 -17.19
N TYR A 154 2.05 9.17 -18.04
CA TYR A 154 1.00 8.16 -18.02
C TYR A 154 1.58 6.77 -18.30
N VAL A 155 1.38 5.83 -17.37
CA VAL A 155 1.84 4.44 -17.49
C VAL A 155 0.70 3.54 -17.95
N GLY A 156 -0.51 3.77 -17.44
CA GLY A 156 -1.66 2.95 -17.79
C GLY A 156 -2.88 3.23 -16.92
N GLN A 157 -4.02 2.70 -17.36
CA GLN A 157 -5.24 2.72 -16.57
C GLN A 157 -6.01 1.41 -16.74
N ARG A 158 -6.84 1.08 -15.76
CA ARG A 158 -7.82 0.01 -15.83
C ARG A 158 -9.12 0.47 -15.23
N VAL A 159 -10.21 0.23 -15.94
CA VAL A 159 -11.56 0.55 -15.48
C VAL A 159 -12.35 -0.74 -15.39
N GLN A 160 -13.01 -0.95 -14.26
CA GLN A 160 -13.90 -2.06 -14.00
C GLN A 160 -15.30 -1.52 -13.75
N ALA A 161 -16.25 -2.01 -14.54
CA ALA A 161 -17.66 -1.73 -14.35
C ALA A 161 -18.22 -2.48 -13.11
N PRO A 162 -19.35 -2.03 -12.54
CA PRO A 162 -20.06 -2.75 -11.50
C PRO A 162 -20.31 -4.20 -11.90
N ILE A 163 -20.17 -5.10 -10.93
CA ILE A 163 -20.44 -6.53 -11.09
C ILE A 163 -21.68 -6.84 -10.24
N PRO A 164 -22.84 -7.16 -10.85
CA PRO A 164 -24.06 -7.47 -10.12
C PRO A 164 -23.82 -8.54 -9.04
N GLY A 165 -24.28 -8.27 -7.81
CA GLY A 165 -24.11 -9.17 -6.66
C GLY A 165 -22.74 -9.14 -5.98
N VAL A 166 -21.75 -8.46 -6.56
CA VAL A 166 -20.37 -8.39 -6.04
C VAL A 166 -19.96 -6.95 -5.70
N ASN A 167 -20.10 -6.01 -6.64
CA ASN A 167 -19.80 -4.59 -6.44
C ASN A 167 -20.74 -3.71 -7.30
N ALA A 168 -21.37 -2.71 -6.68
CA ALA A 168 -22.22 -1.72 -7.36
C ALA A 168 -21.45 -0.49 -7.89
N ASP A 169 -20.15 -0.41 -7.62
CA ASP A 169 -19.32 0.74 -7.92
C ASP A 169 -18.41 0.47 -9.12
N TRP A 170 -18.20 1.50 -9.92
CA TRP A 170 -17.13 1.56 -10.91
C TRP A 170 -15.79 1.76 -10.19
N VAL A 171 -14.77 1.02 -10.61
CA VAL A 171 -13.41 1.14 -10.07
C VAL A 171 -12.46 1.47 -11.21
N ALA A 172 -11.78 2.60 -11.12
CA ALA A 172 -10.73 3.00 -12.05
C ALA A 172 -9.39 3.08 -11.31
N ILE A 173 -8.38 2.42 -11.84
CA ILE A 173 -7.00 2.50 -11.37
C ILE A 173 -6.19 3.18 -12.46
N ILE A 174 -5.47 4.22 -12.12
CA ILE A 174 -4.55 4.91 -13.03
C ILE A 174 -3.15 4.94 -12.43
N ALA A 175 -2.14 4.72 -13.27
CA ALA A 175 -0.74 4.71 -12.91
C ALA A 175 0.01 5.80 -13.67
N PHE A 176 0.90 6.49 -12.96
CA PHE A 176 1.90 7.40 -13.51
C PHE A 176 3.30 7.00 -13.05
N ASP A 177 4.31 7.37 -13.80
CA ASP A 177 5.72 7.10 -13.50
C ASP A 177 6.21 7.80 -12.21
N THR A 178 5.62 8.95 -11.87
CA THR A 178 6.04 9.83 -10.78
C THR A 178 4.84 10.48 -10.08
N SER A 179 5.05 10.89 -8.83
CA SER A 179 4.04 11.61 -8.04
C SER A 179 3.68 12.98 -8.65
N GLU A 180 4.67 13.63 -9.26
CA GLU A 180 4.55 14.93 -9.92
C GLU A 180 3.60 14.87 -11.12
N HIS A 181 3.77 13.85 -11.98
CA HIS A 181 2.90 13.67 -13.14
C HIS A 181 1.46 13.31 -12.74
N LEU A 182 1.27 12.43 -11.73
CA LEU A 182 -0.07 12.15 -11.19
C LEU A 182 -0.73 13.41 -10.63
N ARG A 183 0.03 14.25 -9.91
CA ARG A 183 -0.50 15.50 -9.37
C ARG A 183 -0.84 16.50 -10.48
N ALA A 184 0.01 16.64 -11.50
CA ALA A 184 -0.24 17.49 -12.65
C ALA A 184 -1.55 17.10 -13.35
N TRP A 185 -1.81 15.80 -13.54
CA TRP A 185 -3.09 15.30 -14.02
C TRP A 185 -4.24 15.62 -13.06
N THR A 186 -4.05 15.39 -11.76
CA THR A 186 -5.08 15.58 -10.73
C THR A 186 -5.56 17.03 -10.64
N ASP A 187 -4.63 17.97 -10.74
CA ASP A 187 -4.87 19.42 -10.63
C ASP A 187 -5.23 20.09 -11.97
N SER A 188 -5.20 19.33 -13.07
CA SER A 188 -5.40 19.84 -14.43
C SER A 188 -6.80 20.42 -14.66
N PRO A 189 -6.91 21.51 -15.45
CA PRO A 189 -8.21 22.05 -15.85
C PRO A 189 -9.03 21.05 -16.68
N GLU A 190 -8.38 20.22 -17.47
CA GLU A 190 -9.02 19.17 -18.28
C GLU A 190 -9.73 18.14 -17.38
N ARG A 191 -9.05 17.62 -16.35
CA ARG A 191 -9.67 16.70 -15.40
C ARG A 191 -10.80 17.37 -14.63
N LYS A 192 -10.60 18.62 -14.18
CA LYS A 192 -11.63 19.37 -13.44
C LYS A 192 -12.91 19.55 -14.26
N ALA A 193 -12.79 19.86 -15.55
CA ALA A 193 -13.93 19.96 -16.45
C ALA A 193 -14.67 18.61 -16.57
N LEU A 194 -13.93 17.52 -16.83
CA LEU A 194 -14.53 16.19 -16.97
C LEU A 194 -15.19 15.70 -15.68
N VAL A 195 -14.56 15.90 -14.52
CA VAL A 195 -15.15 15.52 -13.22
C VAL A 195 -16.38 16.37 -12.90
N SER A 196 -16.39 17.66 -13.26
CA SER A 196 -17.56 18.51 -13.08
C SER A 196 -18.76 18.04 -13.91
N GLU A 197 -18.50 17.48 -15.11
CA GLU A 197 -19.53 16.92 -15.98
C GLU A 197 -20.21 15.68 -15.37
N SER A 198 -19.48 14.88 -14.59
CA SER A 198 -20.00 13.65 -14.00
C SER A 198 -20.70 13.84 -12.66
N ALA A 199 -20.51 14.98 -11.99
CA ALA A 199 -21.16 15.32 -10.73
C ALA A 199 -22.69 15.06 -10.69
N PRO A 200 -23.51 15.42 -11.71
CA PRO A 200 -24.94 15.15 -11.68
C PRO A 200 -25.31 13.66 -11.82
N TYR A 201 -24.39 12.79 -12.28
CA TYR A 201 -24.64 11.37 -12.57
C TYR A 201 -24.06 10.43 -11.50
N ILE A 202 -23.29 10.97 -10.56
CA ILE A 202 -22.59 10.22 -9.51
C ILE A 202 -23.31 10.42 -8.16
N GLU A 203 -23.40 9.35 -7.37
CA GLU A 203 -23.85 9.38 -5.97
C GLU A 203 -22.67 9.47 -5.00
N ARG A 204 -21.57 8.79 -5.31
CA ARG A 204 -20.37 8.74 -4.47
C ARG A 204 -19.11 8.71 -5.32
N TYR A 205 -18.12 9.52 -4.97
CA TYR A 205 -16.82 9.57 -5.64
C TYR A 205 -15.72 9.57 -4.58
N ASP A 206 -14.84 8.57 -4.62
CA ASP A 206 -13.72 8.41 -3.70
C ASP A 206 -12.42 8.23 -4.49
N VAL A 207 -11.37 8.98 -4.14
CA VAL A 207 -10.06 8.92 -4.80
C VAL A 207 -9.01 8.64 -3.74
N ARG A 208 -8.22 7.58 -3.95
CA ARG A 208 -7.12 7.19 -3.07
C ARG A 208 -5.86 7.00 -3.86
N THR A 209 -4.81 7.71 -3.48
CA THR A 209 -3.46 7.47 -4.00
C THR A 209 -2.84 6.34 -3.19
N ALA A 210 -2.56 5.22 -3.84
CA ALA A 210 -1.79 4.13 -3.24
C ALA A 210 -0.31 4.50 -3.34
N ASN A 211 0.16 5.13 -2.26
CA ASN A 211 1.59 5.32 -2.01
C ASN A 211 2.20 3.97 -1.58
N SER A 212 3.49 3.77 -1.80
CA SER A 212 4.17 2.54 -1.38
C SER A 212 3.95 2.24 0.11
N ALA A 213 3.93 0.96 0.51
CA ALA A 213 3.76 0.57 1.93
C ALA A 213 4.77 1.28 2.85
N PHE A 214 5.95 1.60 2.31
CA PHE A 214 6.98 2.37 2.99
C PHE A 214 6.60 3.84 3.23
N GLU A 215 5.98 4.49 2.23
CA GLU A 215 5.47 5.85 2.35
C GLU A 215 4.29 5.96 3.33
N SER A 216 3.52 4.88 3.51
CA SER A 216 2.41 4.84 4.47
C SER A 216 2.85 5.07 5.93
N TRP A 217 4.07 4.66 6.31
CA TRP A 217 4.66 4.92 7.64
C TRP A 217 4.99 6.41 7.87
N PHE A 218 5.12 7.19 6.79
CA PHE A 218 5.48 8.61 6.83
C PHE A 218 4.36 9.55 6.35
N ALA A 219 3.27 9.01 5.78
CA ALA A 219 2.12 9.74 5.25
C ALA A 219 1.23 10.42 6.32
N ARG A 220 1.67 10.51 7.59
CA ARG A 220 1.02 11.34 8.61
C ARG A 220 1.26 12.84 8.44
N SER A 221 1.98 13.27 7.39
CA SER A 221 2.06 14.69 7.05
C SER A 221 0.72 15.17 6.49
N GLU A 222 0.32 16.35 6.95
CA GLU A 222 -0.99 16.98 6.78
C GLU A 222 -1.62 16.79 5.39
N ARG A 223 -2.96 16.64 5.33
CA ARG A 223 -3.73 16.45 4.08
C ARG A 223 -3.24 17.42 2.99
N GLY A 224 -2.65 16.87 1.92
CA GLY A 224 -2.16 17.65 0.77
C GLY A 224 -0.67 17.98 0.78
N ALA A 225 0.10 17.55 1.77
CA ALA A 225 1.56 17.69 1.76
C ALA A 225 2.23 16.73 0.76
N LYS A 226 3.30 17.21 0.10
CA LYS A 226 4.10 16.41 -0.85
C LYS A 226 4.71 15.20 -0.10
N PRO A 227 4.54 13.94 -0.58
CA PRO A 227 5.19 12.79 0.04
C PRO A 227 6.72 12.98 0.01
N PRO A 228 7.45 12.60 1.08
CA PRO A 228 8.89 12.75 1.10
C PRO A 228 9.56 11.86 0.04
N PRO A 229 10.64 12.32 -0.62
CA PRO A 229 11.39 11.49 -1.57
C PRO A 229 11.87 10.17 -0.95
N ALA A 230 11.77 9.07 -1.71
CA ALA A 230 12.11 7.72 -1.25
C ALA A 230 13.51 7.63 -0.60
N TRP A 231 14.53 8.29 -1.16
CA TRP A 231 15.90 8.26 -0.62
C TRP A 231 16.02 8.83 0.80
N LYS A 232 15.20 9.85 1.16
CA LYS A 232 15.17 10.41 2.52
C LYS A 232 14.58 9.40 3.49
N LEU A 233 13.52 8.72 3.07
CA LEU A 233 12.89 7.67 3.85
C LEU A 233 13.85 6.48 4.05
N SER A 234 14.52 6.03 2.99
CA SER A 234 15.55 4.97 3.06
C SER A 234 16.71 5.37 3.98
N SER A 235 17.09 6.64 4.01
CA SER A 235 18.13 7.15 4.90
C SER A 235 17.72 7.03 6.38
N ILE A 236 16.48 7.39 6.72
CA ILE A 236 15.98 7.24 8.11
C ILE A 236 15.95 5.77 8.51
N VAL A 237 15.48 4.89 7.64
CA VAL A 237 15.44 3.45 7.94
C VAL A 237 16.83 2.89 8.13
N LEU A 238 17.80 3.25 7.28
CA LEU A 238 19.19 2.83 7.49
C LEU A 238 19.74 3.31 8.85
N LEU A 239 19.45 4.56 9.22
CA LEU A 239 19.93 5.16 10.47
C LEU A 239 19.36 4.44 11.69
N VAL A 240 18.10 4.04 11.63
CA VAL A 240 17.38 3.37 12.71
C VAL A 240 17.76 1.89 12.79
N LEU A 241 17.88 1.22 11.63
CA LEU A 241 18.09 -0.21 11.56
C LEU A 241 19.53 -0.61 11.91
N TYR A 242 20.53 0.16 11.46
CA TYR A 242 21.94 -0.13 11.74
C TYR A 242 22.26 -0.33 13.24
N PRO A 243 21.93 0.60 14.16
CA PRO A 243 22.21 0.42 15.58
C PRO A 243 21.43 -0.74 16.20
N ILE A 244 20.20 -1.00 15.74
CA ILE A 244 19.42 -2.15 16.20
C ILE A 244 20.15 -3.44 15.84
N VAL A 245 20.55 -3.62 14.58
CA VAL A 245 21.24 -4.82 14.13
C VAL A 245 22.56 -5.00 14.89
N MET A 246 23.32 -3.93 15.14
CA MET A 246 24.55 -4.01 15.93
C MET A 246 24.29 -4.44 17.38
N ILE A 247 23.28 -3.86 18.05
CA ILE A 247 22.90 -4.24 19.41
C ILE A 247 22.39 -5.69 19.44
N GLU A 248 21.61 -6.08 18.45
CA GLU A 248 21.07 -7.44 18.32
C GLU A 248 22.19 -8.46 18.18
N ILE A 249 23.20 -8.21 17.35
CA ILE A 249 24.39 -9.07 17.23
C ILE A 249 25.09 -9.22 18.60
N PHE A 250 25.29 -8.12 19.35
CA PHE A 250 25.94 -8.20 20.67
C PHE A 250 25.08 -8.87 21.74
N THR A 251 23.76 -8.71 21.68
CA THR A 251 22.84 -9.17 22.73
C THR A 251 22.39 -10.61 22.52
N LEU A 252 22.12 -11.01 21.27
CA LEU A 252 21.66 -12.36 20.94
C LEU A 252 22.69 -13.42 21.30
N ASN A 253 23.99 -13.14 21.08
CA ASN A 253 25.04 -14.10 21.40
C ASN A 253 25.11 -14.36 22.91
N LYS A 254 24.94 -13.32 23.73
CA LYS A 254 24.91 -13.43 25.19
C LYS A 254 23.62 -14.08 25.70
N LEU A 255 22.48 -13.66 25.17
CA LEU A 255 21.16 -14.12 25.63
C LEU A 255 20.90 -15.60 25.29
N THR A 256 21.40 -16.07 24.14
CA THR A 256 21.31 -17.48 23.72
C THR A 256 22.13 -18.37 24.65
N PHE A 257 23.31 -17.89 25.10
CA PHE A 257 24.19 -18.63 26.00
C PHE A 257 23.63 -18.70 27.44
N ASP A 258 23.08 -17.59 27.96
CA ASP A 258 22.58 -17.51 29.34
C ASP A 258 21.21 -18.19 29.55
N LEU A 259 20.33 -18.19 28.53
CA LEU A 259 18.95 -18.71 28.64
C LEU A 259 18.73 -20.12 28.07
N HIS A 260 19.77 -20.78 27.53
CA HIS A 260 19.69 -22.13 26.94
C HIS A 260 18.62 -22.31 25.85
N PHE A 261 18.18 -21.24 25.19
CA PHE A 261 17.26 -21.34 24.06
C PHE A 261 17.94 -21.96 22.84
N GLU A 262 17.17 -22.67 22.02
CA GLU A 262 17.63 -23.04 20.68
C GLU A 262 17.93 -21.76 19.87
N ALA A 263 19.09 -21.70 19.22
CA ALA A 263 19.57 -20.48 18.54
C ALA A 263 18.54 -19.87 17.57
N ALA A 264 17.77 -20.71 16.88
CA ALA A 264 16.71 -20.28 15.98
C ALA A 264 15.60 -19.47 16.69
N VAL A 265 15.22 -19.87 17.90
CA VAL A 265 14.18 -19.20 18.70
C VAL A 265 14.68 -17.85 19.20
N ALA A 266 15.93 -17.77 19.68
CA ALA A 266 16.54 -16.52 20.13
C ALA A 266 16.61 -15.50 18.98
N VAL A 267 17.08 -15.92 17.81
CA VAL A 267 17.13 -15.08 16.60
C VAL A 267 15.72 -14.64 16.17
N PHE A 268 14.72 -15.50 16.24
CA PHE A 268 13.35 -15.13 15.90
C PHE A 268 12.79 -14.07 16.86
N ILE A 269 13.00 -14.22 18.17
CA ILE A 269 12.54 -13.25 19.18
C ILE A 269 13.29 -11.92 19.01
N GLY A 270 14.61 -11.95 18.77
CA GLY A 270 15.41 -10.76 18.46
C GLY A 270 14.82 -9.97 17.30
N ASN A 271 14.62 -10.65 16.17
CA ASN A 271 14.04 -10.04 14.98
C ASN A 271 12.62 -9.50 15.24
N LEU A 272 11.78 -10.22 15.99
CA LEU A 272 10.43 -9.78 16.35
C LEU A 272 10.47 -8.46 17.14
N VAL A 273 11.35 -8.37 18.14
CA VAL A 273 11.55 -7.15 18.93
C VAL A 273 12.13 -6.03 18.06
N SER A 274 13.14 -6.31 17.24
CA SER A 274 13.77 -5.35 16.33
C SER A 274 12.75 -4.74 15.36
N VAL A 275 11.90 -5.56 14.74
CA VAL A 275 10.83 -5.11 13.85
C VAL A 275 9.80 -4.25 14.60
N ALA A 276 9.37 -4.70 15.79
CA ALA A 276 8.40 -3.96 16.59
C ALA A 276 8.94 -2.58 17.06
N VAL A 277 10.17 -2.53 17.56
CA VAL A 277 10.82 -1.29 18.00
C VAL A 277 11.03 -0.33 16.83
N THR A 278 11.47 -0.83 15.69
CA THR A 278 11.64 -0.04 14.47
C THR A 278 10.32 0.56 14.01
N GLY A 279 9.30 -0.28 13.82
CA GLY A 279 8.01 0.12 13.25
C GLY A 279 7.15 0.98 14.18
N PHE A 280 7.06 0.63 15.47
CA PHE A 280 6.13 1.28 16.40
C PHE A 280 6.75 2.42 17.21
N LEU A 281 8.06 2.41 17.46
CA LEU A 281 8.71 3.45 18.28
C LEU A 281 9.60 4.38 17.44
N LEU A 282 10.61 3.81 16.79
CA LEU A 282 11.69 4.62 16.21
C LEU A 282 11.28 5.35 14.95
N ILE A 283 10.52 4.72 14.03
CA ILE A 283 10.03 5.39 12.83
C ILE A 283 9.04 6.54 13.18
N PRO A 284 8.01 6.35 14.03
CA PRO A 284 7.13 7.45 14.43
C PRO A 284 7.83 8.58 15.18
N TRP A 285 8.91 8.28 15.91
CA TRP A 285 9.75 9.28 16.56
C TRP A 285 10.63 10.02 15.54
N ALA A 286 11.35 9.31 14.69
CA ALA A 286 12.24 9.89 13.68
C ALA A 286 11.48 10.74 12.66
N SER A 287 10.29 10.27 12.24
CA SER A 287 9.39 11.01 11.35
C SER A 287 8.98 12.36 11.97
N ARG A 288 8.65 12.41 13.27
CA ARG A 288 8.35 13.67 13.96
C ARG A 288 9.58 14.57 14.09
N ALA A 289 10.72 14.01 14.49
CA ALA A 289 11.95 14.77 14.71
C ALA A 289 12.52 15.36 13.41
N LEU A 290 12.39 14.65 12.30
CA LEU A 290 12.92 15.02 10.98
C LEU A 290 11.86 15.57 10.03
N ASN A 291 10.64 15.86 10.52
CA ASN A 291 9.55 16.39 9.68
C ASN A 291 9.98 17.66 8.91
N TRP A 292 10.77 18.52 9.55
CA TRP A 292 11.30 19.76 8.95
C TRP A 292 12.22 19.52 7.73
N TRP A 293 12.81 18.33 7.62
CA TRP A 293 13.68 17.90 6.53
C TRP A 293 12.96 17.01 5.51
N LEU A 294 12.03 16.19 5.98
CA LEU A 294 11.19 15.32 5.15
C LEU A 294 10.25 16.16 4.27
N VAL A 295 9.63 17.19 4.84
CA VAL A 295 8.71 18.10 4.14
C VAL A 295 9.16 19.56 4.34
N PRO A 296 10.22 20.01 3.65
CA PRO A 296 10.69 21.39 3.77
C PRO A 296 9.77 22.34 2.98
N PRO A 297 9.51 23.58 3.46
CA PRO A 297 8.80 24.60 2.69
C PRO A 297 9.50 24.88 1.36
N GLU A 298 8.74 25.09 0.28
CA GLU A 298 9.27 25.24 -1.09
C GLU A 298 10.38 26.29 -1.19
N ALA A 299 10.22 27.43 -0.50
CA ALA A 299 11.21 28.52 -0.47
C ALA A 299 12.59 28.13 0.13
N ALA A 300 12.66 27.04 0.91
CA ALA A 300 13.87 26.59 1.58
C ALA A 300 14.24 25.12 1.27
N ALA A 301 13.58 24.51 0.28
CA ALA A 301 13.67 23.08 -0.01
C ALA A 301 15.12 22.60 -0.24
N THR A 302 15.90 23.33 -1.05
CA THR A 302 17.29 22.97 -1.38
C THR A 302 18.21 23.07 -0.17
N LYS A 303 18.15 24.18 0.58
CA LYS A 303 19.02 24.41 1.75
C LYS A 303 18.73 23.41 2.87
N ARG A 304 17.45 23.19 3.20
CA ARG A 304 17.05 22.23 4.23
C ARG A 304 17.37 20.80 3.82
N THR A 305 17.19 20.46 2.55
CA THR A 305 17.54 19.12 2.05
C THR A 305 19.03 18.84 2.17
N ALA A 306 19.90 19.79 1.80
CA ALA A 306 21.35 19.67 1.97
C ALA A 306 21.77 19.58 3.45
N LEU A 307 21.17 20.41 4.31
CA LEU A 307 21.47 20.42 5.75
C LEU A 307 21.08 19.10 6.42
N GLY A 308 19.90 18.57 6.11
CA GLY A 308 19.50 17.27 6.64
C GLY A 308 20.28 16.10 6.05
N ALA A 309 20.70 16.17 4.77
CA ALA A 309 21.60 15.15 4.22
C ALA A 309 22.96 15.14 4.95
N ALA A 310 23.54 16.32 5.21
CA ALA A 310 24.77 16.44 6.00
C ALA A 310 24.60 15.93 7.45
N LEU A 311 23.45 16.24 8.08
CA LEU A 311 23.09 15.71 9.39
C LEU A 311 23.04 14.17 9.38
N MET A 312 22.40 13.56 8.38
CA MET A 312 22.30 12.10 8.27
C MET A 312 23.68 11.45 8.11
N VAL A 313 24.54 12.01 7.26
CA VAL A 313 25.93 11.54 7.13
C VAL A 313 26.69 11.64 8.46
N GLY A 314 26.52 12.74 9.18
CA GLY A 314 27.11 12.91 10.51
C GLY A 314 26.60 11.88 11.52
N LEU A 315 25.29 11.62 11.54
CA LEU A 315 24.68 10.62 12.41
C LEU A 315 25.17 9.20 12.08
N TYR A 316 25.31 8.85 10.80
CA TYR A 316 25.92 7.58 10.41
C TYR A 316 27.36 7.46 10.90
N ALA A 317 28.18 8.50 10.71
CA ALA A 317 29.57 8.49 11.16
C ALA A 317 29.67 8.33 12.68
N VAL A 318 28.79 9.01 13.44
CA VAL A 318 28.71 8.87 14.90
C VAL A 318 28.31 7.45 15.30
N CYS A 319 27.27 6.88 14.69
CA CYS A 319 26.86 5.50 14.97
C CYS A 319 28.00 4.51 14.69
N ILE A 320 28.63 4.60 13.51
CA ILE A 320 29.76 3.74 13.14
C ILE A 320 30.91 3.91 14.14
N LEU A 321 31.25 5.15 14.51
CA LEU A 321 32.33 5.42 15.46
C LEU A 321 32.03 4.82 16.83
N ILE A 322 30.80 4.95 17.33
CA ILE A 322 30.38 4.35 18.61
C ILE A 322 30.58 2.84 18.59
N PHE A 323 30.07 2.15 17.57
CA PHE A 323 30.19 0.69 17.49
C PHE A 323 31.62 0.22 17.18
N ALA A 324 32.39 0.98 16.39
CA ALA A 324 33.80 0.72 16.18
C ALA A 324 34.59 0.85 17.50
N LEU A 325 34.34 1.90 18.29
CA LEU A 325 34.98 2.07 19.59
C LEU A 325 34.58 0.95 20.56
N LEU A 326 33.30 0.58 20.62
CA LEU A 326 32.83 -0.53 21.46
C LEU A 326 33.50 -1.86 21.10
N THR A 327 33.61 -2.19 19.80
CA THR A 327 34.27 -3.43 19.35
C THR A 327 35.78 -3.41 19.55
N THR A 328 36.43 -2.25 19.45
CA THR A 328 37.87 -2.14 19.79
C THR A 328 38.13 -2.22 21.30
N TRP A 329 37.19 -1.75 22.11
CA TRP A 329 37.30 -1.78 23.58
C TRP A 329 37.05 -3.19 24.13
N ASP A 330 36.07 -3.91 23.57
CA ASP A 330 35.77 -5.30 23.90
C ASP A 330 35.66 -6.15 22.63
N PRO A 331 36.79 -6.71 22.14
CA PRO A 331 36.81 -7.57 20.97
C PRO A 331 35.97 -8.85 21.13
N ALA A 332 35.68 -9.26 22.37
CA ALA A 332 34.89 -10.46 22.64
C ALA A 332 33.43 -10.30 22.20
N LEU A 333 32.95 -9.06 21.98
CA LEU A 333 31.62 -8.77 21.44
C LEU A 333 31.39 -9.30 20.01
N MET A 334 32.46 -9.55 19.24
CA MET A 334 32.37 -10.05 17.86
C MET A 334 32.88 -11.49 17.70
N SER A 335 33.44 -12.10 18.74
CA SER A 335 34.14 -13.38 18.66
C SER A 335 33.44 -14.53 19.42
N GLN A 336 32.16 -14.39 19.74
CA GLN A 336 31.35 -15.42 20.41
C GLN A 336 30.18 -15.85 19.55
#